data_AF-A0A5M3MYW5-F1
#
_entry.id   AF-A0A5M3MYW5-F1
#
_cell.length_a   1.000
_cell.length_b   1.000
_cell.length_c   1.000
_cell.angle_alpha   90.00
_cell.angle_beta   90.00
_cell.angle_gamma   90.00
#
_symmetry.space_group_name_H-M   'P 1'
#
loop_
_entity.id
_entity.type
_entity.pdbx_description
1 polymer ?
#
loop_
_entity_poly.entity_id
_entity_poly.type
_entity_poly.pdbx_seq_one_letter_code
_entity_poly.pdbx_strand_id
1 'polypeptide(L)'
;MAGRTGCWTCRIRRKKCDEQREGTSCQTCKRLRIDCLGWGPRKPDWMRDKQAIEAYKASIKAHLTREGLIRGQPRSAIMQASSSPSFQVY
;
A
#
# COMPACT_ATOMS: atom_id res chain seq x y z
N MET A 1 -20.84 4.78 7.90
CA MET A 1 -20.12 3.89 8.84
C MET A 1 -19.10 3.06 8.08
N ALA A 2 -17.81 3.14 8.41
CA ALA A 2 -16.85 2.12 7.96
C ALA A 2 -17.12 0.87 8.80
N GLY A 3 -17.74 -0.15 8.18
CA GLY A 3 -18.01 -1.43 8.84
C GLY A 3 -16.75 -1.98 9.49
N ARG A 4 -16.90 -2.79 10.54
CA ARG A 4 -15.80 -3.52 11.21
C ARG A 4 -15.13 -4.57 10.28
N THR A 5 -15.48 -4.53 9.00
CA THR A 5 -15.21 -5.49 7.94
C THR A 5 -14.20 -4.82 6.98
N GLY A 6 -13.23 -5.60 6.51
CA GLY A 6 -12.07 -5.10 5.74
C GLY A 6 -10.72 -5.49 6.32
N CYS A 7 -9.67 -5.45 5.51
CA CYS A 7 -8.33 -5.90 5.92
C CYS A 7 -7.67 -4.92 6.90
N TRP A 8 -6.67 -5.39 7.65
CA TRP A 8 -5.96 -4.55 8.62
C TRP A 8 -5.29 -3.33 7.98
N THR A 9 -4.71 -3.50 6.80
CA THR A 9 -4.08 -2.40 6.04
C THR A 9 -5.08 -1.27 5.74
N CYS A 10 -6.27 -1.59 5.22
CA CYS A 10 -7.30 -0.59 4.92
C CYS A 10 -7.82 0.10 6.19
N ARG A 11 -7.98 -0.65 7.29
CA ARG A 11 -8.37 -0.10 8.60
C ARG A 11 -7.33 0.91 9.11
N ILE A 12 -6.05 0.56 9.10
CA ILE A 12 -4.95 1.45 9.55
C ILE A 12 -4.91 2.73 8.72
N ARG A 13 -5.06 2.62 7.40
CA ARG A 13 -5.04 3.76 6.47
C ARG A 13 -6.32 4.59 6.48
N ARG A 14 -7.35 4.18 7.23
CA ARG A 14 -8.70 4.77 7.23
C ARG A 14 -9.28 4.89 5.81
N LYS A 15 -9.12 3.84 5.00
CA LYS A 15 -9.68 3.76 3.63
C LYS A 15 -10.73 2.65 3.55
N LYS A 16 -11.73 2.83 2.69
CA LYS A 16 -12.76 1.81 2.43
C LYS A 16 -12.08 0.56 1.86
N CYS A 17 -12.35 -0.59 2.47
CA CYS A 17 -11.97 -1.88 1.92
C CYS A 17 -13.11 -2.35 1.00
N ASP A 18 -12.78 -2.89 -0.17
CA ASP A 18 -13.73 -3.55 -1.08
C ASP A 18 -14.16 -4.94 -0.57
N GLU A 19 -13.35 -5.53 0.30
CA GLU A 19 -13.59 -6.85 0.91
C GLU A 19 -13.62 -8.03 -0.06
N GLN A 20 -13.32 -7.80 -1.34
CA GLN A 20 -13.13 -8.86 -2.32
C GLN A 20 -11.79 -9.52 -2.03
N ARG A 21 -11.87 -10.76 -1.53
CA ARG A 21 -10.69 -11.55 -1.15
C ARG A 21 -10.12 -12.22 -2.38
N GLU A 22 -8.86 -11.93 -2.66
CA GLU A 22 -8.09 -12.57 -3.70
C GLU A 22 -6.84 -13.17 -3.05
N GLY A 23 -6.93 -14.45 -2.70
CA GLY A 23 -5.94 -15.11 -1.83
C GLY A 23 -5.88 -14.49 -0.44
N THR A 24 -4.72 -13.96 -0.06
CA THR A 24 -4.46 -13.33 1.24
C THR A 24 -4.67 -11.80 1.24
N SER A 25 -4.97 -11.20 0.09
CA SER A 25 -5.12 -9.75 -0.08
C SER A 25 -6.53 -9.34 -0.48
N CYS A 26 -6.91 -8.10 -0.16
CA CYS A 26 -8.09 -7.48 -0.78
C CYS A 26 -7.75 -6.87 -2.15
N GLN A 27 -8.77 -6.67 -2.99
CA GLN A 27 -8.60 -6.16 -4.34
C GLN A 27 -8.03 -4.73 -4.35
N THR A 28 -8.38 -3.90 -3.35
CA THR A 28 -7.82 -2.53 -3.21
C THR A 28 -6.34 -2.54 -2.86
N CYS A 29 -5.90 -3.36 -1.91
CA CYS A 29 -4.48 -3.47 -1.59
C CYS A 29 -3.69 -3.97 -2.79
N LYS A 30 -4.23 -4.97 -3.52
CA LYS A 30 -3.60 -5.51 -4.72
C LYS A 30 -3.52 -4.47 -5.85
N ARG A 31 -4.61 -3.74 -6.13
CA ARG A 31 -4.65 -2.66 -7.13
C ARG A 31 -3.67 -1.55 -6.80
N LEU A 32 -3.52 -1.23 -5.52
CA LEU A 32 -2.60 -0.22 -5.02
C LEU A 32 -1.16 -0.74 -4.85
N ARG A 33 -0.91 -2.03 -5.11
CA ARG A 33 0.40 -2.70 -4.96
C ARG A 33 1.04 -2.56 -3.57
N ILE A 34 0.22 -2.52 -2.53
CA ILE A 34 0.68 -2.41 -1.14
C ILE A 34 0.45 -3.72 -0.38
N ASP A 35 1.23 -3.92 0.67
CA ASP A 35 1.08 -5.07 1.56
C ASP A 35 -0.30 -5.13 2.20
N CYS A 36 -0.99 -6.25 1.99
CA CYS A 36 -2.24 -6.55 2.66
C CYS A 36 -1.97 -7.47 3.85
N LEU A 37 -2.24 -6.98 5.04
CA LEU A 37 -2.08 -7.74 6.28
C LEU A 37 -3.25 -8.72 6.54
N GLY A 38 -4.12 -8.91 5.55
CA GLY A 38 -5.27 -9.81 5.64
C GLY A 38 -6.32 -9.37 6.66
N TRP A 39 -7.06 -10.35 7.18
CA TRP A 39 -8.17 -10.19 8.12
C TRP A 39 -7.96 -11.10 9.33
N GLY A 40 -8.52 -10.72 10.47
CA GLY A 40 -8.58 -11.60 11.61
C GLY A 40 -9.33 -11.00 12.79
N PRO A 41 -9.60 -11.81 13.83
CA PRO A 41 -10.12 -11.32 15.10
C PRO A 41 -9.01 -10.65 15.95
N ARG A 42 -7.77 -11.14 15.84
CA ARG A 42 -6.61 -10.58 16.56
C ARG A 42 -5.75 -9.73 15.62
N LYS A 43 -5.35 -8.57 16.12
CA LYS A 43 -4.36 -7.71 15.46
C LYS A 43 -2.96 -8.27 15.70
N PRO A 44 -2.03 -8.12 14.73
CA PRO A 44 -0.61 -8.38 14.94
C PRO A 44 -0.06 -7.58 16.12
N ASP A 45 0.93 -8.13 16.82
CA ASP A 45 1.44 -7.51 18.05
C ASP A 45 2.12 -6.15 17.80
N TRP A 46 2.90 -6.05 16.72
CA TRP A 46 3.51 -4.79 16.27
C TRP A 46 2.49 -3.67 16.00
N MET A 47 1.22 -4.01 15.77
CA MET A 47 0.14 -3.04 15.53
C MET A 47 -0.42 -2.44 16.83
N ARG A 48 0.12 -2.82 17.99
CA ARG A 48 -0.14 -2.16 19.27
C ARG A 48 0.75 -0.94 19.45
N ASP A 49 1.92 -0.94 18.84
CA ASP A 49 2.86 0.15 18.93
C ASP A 49 2.50 1.29 17.96
N LYS A 50 2.38 2.51 18.50
CA LYS A 50 1.97 3.69 17.71
C LYS A 50 3.04 4.08 16.70
N GLN A 51 4.33 3.93 17.03
CA GLN A 51 5.41 4.29 16.11
C GLN A 51 5.47 3.30 14.94
N ALA A 52 5.32 2.00 15.20
CA ALA A 52 5.26 0.98 14.15
C ALA A 52 4.09 1.22 13.18
N ILE A 53 2.92 1.60 13.68
CA ILE A 53 1.76 1.96 12.84
C ILE A 53 2.06 3.18 11.97
N GLU A 54 2.66 4.23 12.54
CA GLU A 54 2.98 5.45 11.80
C GLU A 54 4.05 5.20 10.75
N ALA A 55 5.09 4.42 11.06
CA ALA A 55 6.11 3.99 10.10
C ALA A 55 5.50 3.20 8.94
N TYR A 56 4.59 2.26 9.23
CA TYR A 56 3.88 1.50 8.21
C TYR A 56 2.98 2.38 7.32
N LYS A 57 2.28 3.37 7.89
CA LYS A 57 1.51 4.34 7.09
C LYS A 57 2.43 5.18 6.21
N ALA A 58 3.57 5.61 6.73
CA ALA A 58 4.54 6.41 6.00
C ALA A 58 5.11 5.64 4.81
N SER A 59 5.46 4.35 4.98
CA SER A 59 5.96 3.50 3.89
C SER A 59 4.91 3.33 2.78
N ILE A 60 3.65 3.10 3.15
CA ILE A 60 2.54 3.03 2.18
C ILE A 60 2.36 4.36 1.45
N LYS A 61 2.37 5.50 2.17
CA LYS A 61 2.23 6.82 1.55
C LYS A 61 3.36 7.08 0.55
N ALA A 62 4.60 6.79 0.94
CA ALA A 62 5.77 6.94 0.07
C ALA A 62 5.67 6.04 -1.17
N HIS A 63 5.24 4.79 -1.02
CA HIS A 63 5.00 3.88 -2.15
C HIS A 63 3.96 4.44 -3.13
N LEU A 64 2.81 4.89 -2.63
CA LEU A 64 1.74 5.42 -3.47
C LEU A 64 2.12 6.73 -4.15
N THR A 65 2.91 7.57 -3.50
CA THR A 65 3.48 8.78 -4.09
C THR A 65 4.44 8.41 -5.23
N ARG A 66 5.34 7.44 -5.02
CA ARG A 66 6.31 6.98 -6.02
C ARG A 66 5.63 6.38 -7.26
N GLU A 67 4.61 5.55 -7.06
CA GLU A 67 3.85 4.93 -8.17
C GLU A 67 2.86 5.92 -8.83
N GLY A 68 2.63 7.09 -8.22
CA GLY A 68 1.62 8.05 -8.67
C GLY A 68 0.18 7.52 -8.57
N LEU A 69 -0.10 6.71 -7.54
CA LEU A 69 -1.42 6.11 -7.28
C LEU A 69 -2.30 6.98 -6.36
N ILE A 70 -1.85 8.18 -6.01
CA ILE A 70 -2.62 9.15 -5.20
C ILE A 70 -3.42 10.07 -6.12
N ARG A 71 -4.75 10.03 -6.03
CA ARG A 71 -5.64 10.91 -6.79
C ARG A 71 -5.44 12.37 -6.35
N GLY A 72 -5.27 13.28 -7.31
CA GLY A 72 -5.23 14.72 -7.08
C GLY A 72 -3.91 15.30 -6.56
N GLN A 73 -2.88 14.48 -6.33
CA GLN A 73 -1.52 15.00 -6.19
C GLN A 73 -0.89 15.11 -7.58
N PRO A 74 -0.22 16.24 -7.91
CA PRO A 74 0.58 16.31 -9.13
C PRO A 74 1.61 15.18 -9.05
N ARG A 75 1.62 14.30 -10.04
CA ARG A 75 2.71 13.33 -10.21
C ARG A 75 3.98 14.18 -10.29
N SER A 76 4.80 14.14 -9.25
CA SER A 76 6.11 14.78 -9.26
C SER A 76 6.85 14.19 -10.46
N ALA A 77 7.06 14.99 -11.51
CA ALA A 77 7.69 14.57 -12.76
C ALA A 77 9.21 14.35 -12.59
N ILE A 78 9.62 13.78 -11.46
CA ILE A 78 11.01 13.52 -11.14
C ILE A 78 11.39 12.16 -11.75
N MET A 79 11.87 12.29 -12.98
CA MET A 79 12.89 11.48 -13.66
C MET A 79 12.72 9.96 -13.62
N GLN A 80 12.04 9.43 -14.64
CA GLN A 80 12.41 8.12 -15.19
C GLN A 80 13.58 8.32 -16.14
N ALA A 81 14.80 8.35 -15.60
CA ALA A 81 16.00 8.16 -16.39
C ALA A 81 16.31 6.67 -16.47
N SER A 82 16.05 6.12 -17.67
CA SER A 82 16.87 5.09 -18.33
C SER A 82 17.13 3.76 -17.60
N SER A 83 16.27 2.77 -17.85
CA SER A 83 16.69 1.37 -17.95
C SER A 83 16.67 0.95 -19.43
N SER A 84 17.79 1.15 -20.12
CA SER A 84 18.08 0.48 -21.40
C SER A 84 19.35 -0.36 -21.23
N PRO A 85 19.37 -1.61 -21.73
CA PRO A 85 20.42 -2.58 -21.47
C PRO A 85 21.70 -2.22 -22.23
N SER A 86 22.85 -2.29 -21.56
CA SER A 86 24.15 -2.16 -22.20
C SER A 86 24.45 -3.44 -22.99
N PHE A 87 24.18 -3.42 -24.30
CA PHE A 87 24.81 -4.32 -25.25
C PHE A 87 26.14 -3.67 -25.66
N GLN A 88 27.24 -4.03 -24.99
CA GLN A 88 28.57 -3.68 -25.47
C GLN A 88 29.03 -4.75 -26.44
N VAL A 89 29.14 -4.34 -27.70
CA VAL A 89 29.85 -5.02 -28.78
C VAL A 89 31.34 -4.80 -28.56
N TYR A 90 32.12 -5.88 -28.58
CA TYR A 90 33.53 -5.86 -28.96
C TYR A 90 33.75 -6.95 -30.01
#